data_AF-A0A101FXA5-F1
#
_entry.id   AF-A0A101FXA5-F1
#
_cell.length_a   1.000
_cell.length_b   1.000
_cell.length_c   1.000
_cell.angle_alpha   90.00
_cell.angle_beta   90.00
_cell.angle_gamma   90.00
#
_symmetry.space_group_name_H-M   'P 1'
#
loop_
_entity.id
_entity.type
_entity.pdbx_description
1 polymer ?
#
loop_
_entity_poly.entity_id
_entity_poly.type
_entity_poly.pdbx_seq_one_letter_code
_entity_poly.pdbx_strand_id
1 'polypeptide(L)' 'MENFFGHLKEEALRQYDILSFDQTKKLIDQYIYVYNFERIQLKTRQTPYQFRCLSG' A
#
# COMPACT_ATOMS: atom_id res chain seq x y z
N MET A 1 2.72 -2.27 14.08
CA MET A 1 1.93 -1.52 13.09
C MET A 1 2.57 -1.79 11.75
N GLU A 2 1.82 -2.25 10.77
CA GLU A 2 2.33 -2.43 9.41
C GLU A 2 2.65 -1.04 8.85
N ASN A 3 3.91 -0.79 8.45
CA ASN A 3 4.36 0.52 7.99
C ASN A 3 4.21 0.60 6.47
N PHE A 4 3.38 1.52 5.99
CA PHE A 4 3.14 1.74 4.56
C PHE A 4 4.44 1.83 3.75
N PHE A 5 5.43 2.61 4.21
CA PHE A 5 6.69 2.79 3.48
C PHE A 5 7.59 1.55 3.49
N GLY A 6 7.47 0.69 4.50
CA GLY A 6 8.19 -0.59 4.50
C GLY A 6 7.64 -1.52 3.43
N HIS A 7 6.31 -1.64 3.39
CA HIS A 7 5.59 -2.45 2.42
C HIS A 7 5.74 -1.94 0.99
N LEU A 8 5.62 -0.63 0.76
CA LEU A 8 5.85 -0.02 -0.54
C LEU A 8 7.25 -0.35 -1.10
N LYS A 9 8.28 -0.27 -0.25
CA LYS A 9 9.65 -0.59 -0.67
C LYS A 9 9.79 -2.05 -1.04
N GLU A 10 9.38 -2.97 -0.17
CA GLU A 10 9.59 -4.41 -0.38
C GLU A 10 8.69 -5.01 -1.47
N GLU A 11 7.44 -4.56 -1.56
CA GLU A 11 6.43 -5.19 -2.42
C GLU A 11 6.40 -4.54 -3.81
N ALA A 12 6.52 -3.20 -3.89
CA ALA A 12 6.35 -2.46 -5.14
C ALA A 12 7.68 -2.01 -5.74
N LEU A 13 8.61 -1.47 -4.95
CA LEU A 13 9.82 -0.83 -5.49
C LEU A 13 11.00 -1.79 -5.65
N ARG A 14 11.14 -2.79 -4.77
CA ARG A 14 12.30 -3.72 -4.74
C ARG A 14 12.52 -4.49 -6.04
N GLN A 15 11.48 -4.64 -6.86
CA GLN A 15 11.54 -5.35 -8.14
C GLN A 15 12.14 -4.50 -9.27
N TYR A 16 12.34 -3.20 -9.04
CA TYR A 16 12.80 -2.25 -10.05
C TYR A 16 14.10 -1.57 -9.61
N ASP A 17 15.13 -1.67 -10.46
CA ASP A 17 16.44 -1.04 -10.21
C ASP A 17 16.40 0.48 -10.47
N ILE A 18 15.80 0.89 -11.59
CA ILE A 18 15.61 2.30 -11.96
C ILE A 18 14.24 2.46 -12.63
N LEU A 19 13.43 3.38 -12.11
CA LEU A 19 12.18 3.83 -12.73
C LEU A 19 12.28 5.31 -13.08
N SER A 20 11.62 5.71 -14.17
CA SER A 20 11.40 7.14 -14.39
C SER A 20 10.48 7.71 -13.31
N PHE A 21 10.50 9.04 -13.14
CA PHE A 21 9.61 9.70 -12.18
C PHE A 21 8.13 9.43 -12.48
N ASP A 22 7.73 9.46 -13.76
CA ASP A 22 6.34 9.18 -14.17
C ASP A 22 5.93 7.73 -13.86
N GLN A 23 6.80 6.75 -14.15
CA GLN A 23 6.54 5.35 -13.83
C GLN A 23 6.45 5.13 -12.32
N THR A 24 7.36 5.73 -11.56
CA THR A 24 7.36 5.67 -10.09
C THR A 24 6.06 6.24 -9.54
N LYS A 25 5.60 7.38 -10.07
CA LYS A 25 4.35 8.02 -9.64
C LYS A 25 3.14 7.11 -9.91
N LYS A 26 3.05 6.51 -11.10
CA LYS A 26 1.97 5.57 -11.45
C LYS A 26 2.00 4.32 -10.56
N LEU A 27 3.19 3.77 -10.32
CA LEU A 27 3.37 2.60 -9.45
C LEU A 27 2.89 2.91 -8.01
N ILE A 28 3.30 4.04 -7.46
CA ILE A 28 2.89 4.45 -6.11
C ILE A 28 1.38 4.67 -6.04
N ASP A 29 0.78 5.31 -7.04
CA ASP A 29 -0.67 5.54 -7.09
C ASP A 29 -1.47 4.23 -7.07
N GLN A 30 -1.07 3.26 -7.91
CA GLN A 30 -1.67 1.94 -7.92
C GLN A 30 -1.47 1.20 -6.59
N TYR A 31 -0.26 1.28 -6.01
CA TYR A 31 0.03 0.65 -4.74
C TYR A 31 -0.78 1.24 -3.58
N ILE A 32 -1.03 2.54 -3.57
CA ILE A 32 -1.88 3.21 -2.57
C ILE A 32 -3.29 2.62 -2.59
N TYR A 33 -3.85 2.37 -3.78
CA TYR A 33 -5.18 1.75 -3.90
C TYR A 33 -5.18 0.35 -3.28
N VAL A 34 -4.28 -0.53 -3.73
CA VAL A 34 -4.16 -1.90 -3.23
C VAL A 34 -3.95 -1.92 -1.71
N TYR A 35 -3.04 -1.10 -1.20
CA TYR A 35 -2.74 -1.02 0.22
C TYR A 35 -3.97 -0.60 1.04
N ASN A 36 -4.79 0.33 0.55
CA ASN A 36 -5.91 0.84 1.33
C ASN A 36 -7.18 -0.01 1.22
N PHE A 37 -7.45 -0.59 0.06
CA PHE A 37 -8.73 -1.22 -0.25
C PHE A 37 -8.70 -2.73 -0.38
N GLU A 38 -7.53 -3.34 -0.61
CA GLU A 38 -7.43 -4.79 -0.86
C GLU A 38 -6.63 -5.51 0.22
N ARG A 39 -5.62 -4.86 0.81
CA ARG A 39 -4.83 -5.42 1.91
C ARG A 39 -5.70 -5.65 3.15
N ILE A 40 -5.73 -6.88 3.67
CA ILE A 40 -6.46 -7.23 4.89
C ILE A 40 -5.52 -7.21 6.10
N GLN A 41 -5.85 -6.42 7.12
CA GLN A 41 -5.15 -6.43 8.40
C GLN A 41 -5.54 -7.68 9.19
N LEU A 42 -4.56 -8.52 9.52
CA LEU A 42 -4.82 -9.82 10.17
C LEU A 42 -5.55 -9.71 11.52
N LYS A 43 -5.27 -8.65 12.28
CA LYS A 43 -5.86 -8.45 13.61
C LYS A 43 -7.35 -8.11 13.58
N THR A 44 -7.76 -7.28 12.63
CA THR A 44 -9.14 -6.76 12.54
C THR A 44 -9.95 -7.43 11.43
N ARG A 45 -9.29 -8.19 10.55
CA ARG A 45 -9.86 -8.76 9.32
C ARG A 45 -10.51 -7.71 8.42
N GLN A 46 -9.98 -6.48 8.47
CA GLN A 46 -10.48 -5.34 7.72
C GLN A 46 -9.36 -4.75 6.86
N THR A 47 -9.76 -4.11 5.77
CA THR A 47 -8.83 -3.25 5.02
C THR A 47 -8.48 -2.00 5.83
N PRO A 48 -7.35 -1.33 5.55
CA PRO A 48 -7.05 -0.05 6.19
C PRO A 48 -8.15 0.99 6.00
N TYR A 49 -8.81 1.01 4.84
CA TYR A 49 -9.97 1.86 4.61
C TYR A 49 -11.14 1.50 5.52
N GLN A 50 -11.54 0.23 5.54
CA GLN A 50 -12.64 -0.25 6.41
C GLN A 50 -12.37 0.06 7.87
N PHE A 51 -11.15 -0.17 8.35
CA PHE A 51 -10.77 0.14 9.72
C PHE A 51 -10.98 1.63 10.02
N ARG A 52 -10.53 2.55 9.15
CA ARG A 52 -10.71 4.00 9.37
C ARG A 52 -12.17 4.43 9.31
N CYS A 53 -12.99 3.82 8.45
CA CYS A 53 -14.41 4.18 8.32
C CYS A 53 -15.31 3.55 9.40
N LEU A 54 -14.93 2.40 9.96
CA LEU A 54 -15.73 1.66 10.95
C LEU A 54 -15.29 1.89 12.40
N SER A 55 -14.14 2.54 12.62
CA SER A 55 -13.65 2.90 13.96
C SER A 55 -14.17 4.26 14.46
N GLY A 56 -15.25 4.77 13.84
CA GLY A 56 -15.93 6.01 14.23
C GLY A 56 -17.07 5.78 15.20
#